data_AF-A0A820SLA8-F1
#
_entry.id   AF-A0A820SLA8-F1
#
_cell.length_a   1.000
_cell.length_b   1.000
_cell.length_c   1.000
_cell.angle_alpha   90.00
_cell.angle_beta   90.00
_cell.angle_gamma   90.00
#
_symmetry.space_group_name_H-M   'P 1'
#
loop_
_entity.id
_entity.type
_entity.pdbx_description
1 polymer ?
#
loop_
_entity_poly.entity_id
_entity_poly.type
_entity_poly.pdbx_seq_one_letter_code
_entity_poly.pdbx_strand_id
1 'polypeptide(L)'
;FWLDALCGCKLDQPLSLPFDRYRLSNEHRTGRGTTISFDFGQDLSHDFLIHASSNNISLENLALATYFVFLFKLTNGENDLCIGINTHGRYRDELESIIGMFVNAIP
;
A
#
# COMPACT_ATOMS: atom_id res chain seq x y z
N PHE A 1 -7.13 18.94 -6.08
CA PHE A 1 -6.12 17.86 -5.92
C PHE A 1 -6.78 16.50 -5.80
N TRP A 2 -7.30 16.05 -4.64
CA TRP A 2 -7.80 14.67 -4.51
C TRP A 2 -8.92 14.30 -5.48
N LEU A 3 -9.86 15.22 -5.74
CA LEU A 3 -10.90 15.03 -6.75
C LEU A 3 -10.31 14.81 -8.16
N ASP A 4 -9.18 15.45 -8.46
CA ASP A 4 -8.49 15.35 -9.74
C ASP A 4 -7.64 14.07 -9.80
N ALA A 5 -6.90 13.78 -8.72
CA ALA A 5 -6.01 12.62 -8.61
C ALA A 5 -6.78 11.29 -8.63
N LEU A 6 -8.00 11.27 -8.11
CA LEU A 6 -8.88 10.10 -8.08
C LEU A 6 -9.92 10.10 -9.19
N CYS A 7 -9.88 11.08 -10.10
CA CYS A 7 -10.82 11.17 -11.20
C CYS A 7 -10.67 9.95 -12.12
N GLY A 8 -11.75 9.19 -12.30
CA GLY A 8 -11.76 7.99 -13.15
C GLY A 8 -11.20 6.72 -12.50
N CYS A 9 -10.69 6.81 -11.27
CA CYS A 9 -10.20 5.66 -10.51
C CYS A 9 -11.39 4.79 -10.05
N LYS A 10 -11.36 3.49 -10.33
CA LYS A 10 -12.48 2.56 -10.09
C LYS A 10 -12.54 2.07 -8.64
N LEU A 11 -12.76 2.98 -7.70
CA LEU A 11 -12.79 2.68 -6.26
C LEU A 11 -13.97 1.79 -5.83
N ASP A 12 -15.02 1.72 -6.65
CA ASP A 12 -16.21 0.87 -6.43
C ASP A 12 -15.99 -0.57 -6.92
N GLN A 13 -14.99 -0.81 -7.76
CA GLN A 13 -14.67 -2.13 -8.30
C GLN A 13 -13.56 -2.79 -7.50
N PRO A 14 -13.77 -4.01 -6.98
CA PRO A 14 -12.70 -4.72 -6.31
C PRO A 14 -11.64 -5.16 -7.30
N LEU A 15 -10.37 -5.03 -6.90
CA LEU A 15 -9.24 -5.53 -7.66
C LEU A 15 -9.37 -7.04 -7.97
N SER A 16 -9.03 -7.46 -9.18
CA SER A 16 -9.17 -8.84 -9.67
C SER A 16 -8.08 -9.78 -9.12
N LEU A 17 -8.05 -9.97 -7.80
CA LEU A 17 -7.09 -10.87 -7.13
C LEU A 17 -7.50 -12.35 -7.23
N PRO A 18 -6.54 -13.29 -7.21
CA PRO A 18 -6.83 -14.72 -7.20
C PRO A 18 -7.35 -15.17 -5.82
N PHE A 19 -8.62 -14.94 -5.56
CA PHE A 19 -9.27 -15.35 -4.32
C PHE A 19 -9.60 -16.85 -4.31
N ASP A 20 -9.28 -17.53 -3.21
CA ASP A 20 -9.64 -18.95 -3.01
C ASP A 20 -11.15 -19.16 -2.75
N ARG A 21 -11.89 -18.09 -2.43
CA ARG A 21 -13.31 -18.13 -2.05
C ARG A 21 -14.04 -16.90 -2.59
N TYR A 22 -15.35 -17.03 -2.76
CA TYR A 22 -16.20 -15.91 -3.13
C TYR A 22 -16.15 -14.80 -2.07
N ARG A 23 -16.05 -13.54 -2.53
CA ARG A 23 -15.98 -12.38 -1.66
C ARG A 23 -17.34 -12.14 -0.99
N LEU A 24 -17.36 -12.05 0.33
CA LEU A 24 -18.56 -11.68 1.08
C LEU A 24 -18.94 -10.22 0.79
N SER A 25 -20.24 -9.91 0.87
CA SER A 25 -20.71 -8.52 0.75
C SER A 25 -20.18 -7.66 1.91
N ASN A 26 -20.16 -6.34 1.71
CA ASN A 26 -19.61 -5.39 2.70
C ASN A 26 -20.29 -5.50 4.08
N GLU A 27 -21.57 -5.86 4.12
CA GLU A 27 -22.35 -6.05 5.36
C GLU A 27 -21.90 -7.28 6.17
N HIS A 28 -21.28 -8.26 5.53
CA HIS A 28 -20.86 -9.52 6.14
C HIS A 28 -19.34 -9.60 6.38
N ARG A 29 -18.63 -8.47 6.39
CA ARG A 29 -17.19 -8.44 6.67
C ARG A 29 -16.93 -8.90 8.11
N THR A 30 -16.22 -10.02 8.25
CA THR A 30 -15.98 -10.65 9.56
C THR A 30 -14.83 -10.04 10.36
N GLY A 31 -13.99 -9.20 9.73
CA GLY A 31 -12.77 -8.67 10.34
C GLY A 31 -11.67 -9.70 10.60
N ARG A 32 -11.89 -10.99 10.31
CA ARG A 32 -10.88 -12.03 10.50
C ARG A 32 -9.80 -11.92 9.42
N GLY A 33 -8.55 -12.01 9.85
CA GLY A 33 -7.37 -12.04 9.00
C GLY A 33 -6.27 -12.90 9.61
N THR A 34 -5.27 -13.21 8.82
CA THR A 34 -4.02 -13.84 9.26
C THR A 34 -2.86 -13.08 8.63
N THR A 35 -1.68 -13.17 9.24
CA THR A 35 -0.47 -12.53 8.74
C THR A 35 0.56 -13.58 8.41
N ILE A 36 1.12 -13.51 7.20
CA ILE A 36 2.28 -14.31 6.81
C ILE A 36 3.49 -13.38 6.81
N SER A 37 4.50 -13.74 7.60
CA SER A 37 5.78 -13.02 7.63
C SER A 37 6.80 -13.78 6.79
N PHE A 38 7.59 -13.06 6.02
CA PHE A 38 8.71 -13.59 5.25
C PHE A 38 9.85 -12.57 5.27
N ASP A 39 11.05 -13.06 5.03
CA ASP A 39 12.29 -12.26 5.03
C ASP A 39 12.91 -12.30 3.63
N PHE A 40 13.47 -11.17 3.18
CA PHE A 40 14.10 -11.06 1.87
C PHE A 40 15.56 -11.57 1.86
N GLY A 41 16.14 -11.86 3.03
CA GLY A 41 17.55 -12.16 3.19
C GLY A 41 18.41 -10.90 3.19
N GLN A 42 19.63 -11.04 3.70
CA GLN A 42 20.57 -9.93 3.84
C GLN A 42 21.00 -9.37 2.49
N ASP A 43 21.33 -10.24 1.53
CA ASP A 43 21.86 -9.85 0.22
C ASP A 43 20.84 -9.02 -0.57
N LEU A 44 19.61 -9.52 -0.71
CA LEU A 44 18.55 -8.80 -1.43
C LEU A 44 18.18 -7.49 -0.72
N SER A 45 18.12 -7.48 0.61
CA SER A 45 17.85 -6.25 1.37
C SER A 45 18.94 -5.20 1.15
N HIS A 46 20.20 -5.62 1.09
CA HIS A 46 21.33 -4.75 0.83
C HIS A 46 21.30 -4.17 -0.59
N ASP A 47 21.06 -5.03 -1.58
CA ASP A 47 20.93 -4.61 -2.98
C ASP A 47 19.78 -3.62 -3.17
N PHE A 48 18.66 -3.86 -2.47
CA PHE A 48 17.49 -2.99 -2.51
C PHE A 48 17.77 -1.60 -1.91
N LEU A 49 18.51 -1.53 -0.80
CA LEU A 49 18.97 -0.27 -0.21
C LEU A 49 19.93 0.49 -1.14
N ILE A 50 20.90 -0.20 -1.74
CA ILE A 50 21.83 0.38 -2.72
C ILE A 50 21.06 0.92 -3.92
N HIS A 51 20.09 0.17 -4.42
CA HIS A 51 19.28 0.58 -5.57
C HIS A 51 18.47 1.84 -5.29
N ALA A 52 17.84 1.92 -4.11
CA ALA A 52 17.10 3.12 -3.70
C ALA A 52 18.02 4.35 -3.62
N SER A 53 19.18 4.20 -2.95
CA SER A 53 20.18 5.26 -2.82
C SER A 53 20.73 5.73 -4.17
N SER A 54 21.10 4.79 -5.05
CA SER A 54 21.67 5.09 -6.37
C SER A 54 20.71 5.82 -7.30
N ASN A 55 19.40 5.64 -7.10
CA ASN A 55 18.35 6.32 -7.87
C ASN A 55 17.77 7.55 -7.14
N ASN A 56 18.32 7.96 -6.00
CA ASN A 56 17.82 9.07 -5.17
C ASN A 56 16.33 8.95 -4.80
N ILE A 57 15.87 7.73 -4.51
CA ILE A 57 14.49 7.45 -4.06
C ILE A 57 14.50 6.87 -2.64
N SER A 58 13.41 7.09 -1.90
CA SER A 58 13.25 6.46 -0.59
C SER A 58 13.04 4.95 -0.76
N LEU A 59 13.47 4.18 0.26
CA LEU A 59 13.21 2.74 0.33
C LEU A 59 11.71 2.43 0.25
N GLU A 60 10.88 3.25 0.91
CA GLU A 60 9.42 3.15 0.87
C GLU A 60 8.90 3.26 -0.57
N ASN A 61 9.34 4.27 -1.33
CA ASN A 61 8.90 4.46 -2.71
C ASN A 61 9.30 3.29 -3.60
N LEU A 62 10.51 2.75 -3.42
CA LEU A 62 10.96 1.58 -4.17
C LEU A 62 10.15 0.32 -3.80
N ALA A 63 9.84 0.13 -2.51
CA ALA A 63 8.99 -0.95 -2.03
C ALA A 63 7.56 -0.82 -2.57
N LEU A 64 7.00 0.39 -2.55
CA LEU A 64 5.68 0.70 -3.10
C LEU A 64 5.63 0.43 -4.61
N ALA A 65 6.63 0.87 -5.38
CA ALA A 65 6.73 0.59 -6.81
C ALA A 65 6.82 -0.92 -7.08
N THR A 66 7.60 -1.64 -6.29
CA THR A 66 7.67 -3.11 -6.36
C THR A 66 6.30 -3.75 -6.08
N TYR A 67 5.54 -3.21 -5.12
CA TYR A 67 4.20 -3.68 -4.80
C TYR A 67 3.19 -3.39 -5.92
N PHE A 68 3.25 -2.23 -6.58
CA PHE A 68 2.48 -1.95 -7.80
C PHE A 68 2.76 -2.97 -8.90
N VAL A 69 4.04 -3.25 -9.18
CA VAL A 69 4.44 -4.26 -10.19
C VAL A 69 3.95 -5.66 -9.81
N PHE A 70 4.01 -6.01 -8.53
CA PHE A 70 3.49 -7.27 -8.02
C PHE A 70 1.98 -7.40 -8.26
N LEU A 71 1.19 -6.38 -7.89
CA LEU A 71 -0.25 -6.36 -8.10
C LEU A 71 -0.62 -6.37 -9.59
N PHE A 72 0.07 -5.59 -10.43
CA PHE A 72 -0.11 -5.60 -11.87
C PHE A 72 0.06 -7.01 -12.46
N LYS A 73 1.12 -7.73 -12.06
CA LYS A 73 1.35 -9.11 -12.50
C LYS A 73 0.30 -10.07 -11.95
N LEU A 74 -0.11 -9.89 -10.70
CA LEU A 74 -1.06 -10.76 -10.02
C LEU A 74 -2.49 -10.64 -10.58
N THR A 75 -2.84 -9.47 -11.12
CA THR A 75 -4.16 -9.14 -11.67
C THR A 75 -4.24 -9.30 -13.19
N ASN A 76 -3.24 -9.93 -13.81
CA ASN A 76 -3.13 -10.10 -15.26
C ASN A 76 -3.15 -8.77 -16.05
N GLY A 77 -2.51 -7.73 -15.49
CA GLY A 77 -2.26 -6.49 -16.19
C GLY A 77 -3.24 -5.35 -15.88
N GLU A 78 -3.90 -5.38 -14.72
CA GLU A 78 -4.74 -4.26 -14.27
C GLU A 78 -3.86 -3.04 -13.98
N ASN A 79 -4.16 -1.92 -14.64
CA ASN A 79 -3.35 -0.69 -14.62
C ASN A 79 -3.91 0.42 -13.73
N ASP A 80 -5.18 0.31 -13.31
CA ASP A 80 -5.83 1.26 -12.42
C ASP A 80 -5.74 0.72 -10.99
N LEU A 81 -4.59 0.97 -10.35
CA LEU A 81 -4.28 0.48 -9.01
C LEU A 81 -4.28 1.64 -8.03
N CYS A 82 -5.12 1.56 -7.01
CA CYS A 82 -5.15 2.49 -5.88
C CYS A 82 -4.67 1.77 -4.61
N ILE A 83 -3.63 2.31 -3.96
CA ILE A 83 -2.97 1.68 -2.82
C ILE A 83 -2.99 2.66 -1.65
N GLY A 84 -3.77 2.32 -0.63
CA GLY A 84 -3.85 3.12 0.58
C GLY A 84 -2.54 3.08 1.39
N ILE A 85 -1.97 4.24 1.69
CA ILE A 85 -0.79 4.42 2.54
C ILE A 85 -1.19 5.20 3.78
N ASN A 86 -0.66 4.80 4.94
CA ASN A 86 -0.91 5.49 6.20
C ASN A 86 0.17 6.53 6.45
N THR A 87 -0.23 7.79 6.59
CA THR A 87 0.65 8.88 7.02
C THR A 87 0.49 9.13 8.52
N HIS A 88 1.58 9.55 9.17
CA HIS A 88 1.58 9.79 10.63
C HIS A 88 0.58 10.85 11.08
N GLY A 89 0.26 11.83 10.22
CA GLY A 89 -0.68 12.92 10.49
C GLY A 89 -0.28 13.89 11.62
N ARG A 90 0.97 13.82 12.08
CA ARG A 90 1.57 14.70 13.10
C ARG A 90 2.42 15.78 12.43
N TYR A 91 1.78 16.69 11.70
CA TYR A 91 2.48 17.74 10.93
C TYR A 91 2.91 18.95 11.76
N ARG A 92 2.65 18.91 13.07
CA ARG A 92 2.93 19.99 14.02
C ARG A 92 3.67 19.41 15.20
N ASP A 93 4.75 20.08 15.61
CA ASP A 93 5.64 19.63 16.69
C ASP A 93 4.87 19.39 18.01
N GLU A 94 3.84 20.21 18.29
CA GLU A 94 3.06 20.07 19.52
C GLU A 94 2.27 18.75 19.58
N LEU A 95 2.05 18.11 18.43
CA LEU A 95 1.33 16.84 18.34
C LEU A 95 2.24 15.63 18.53
N GLU A 96 3.57 15.75 18.50
CA GLU A 96 4.46 14.58 18.52
C GLU A 96 4.29 13.73 19.77
N SER A 97 4.18 14.35 20.95
CA SER A 97 4.10 13.66 22.23
C SER A 97 2.67 13.32 22.69
N ILE A 98 1.66 13.60 21.87
CA ILE A 98 0.24 13.40 22.26
C ILE A 98 -0.23 11.98 21.95
N ILE A 99 -0.84 11.32 22.94
CA ILE A 99 -1.55 10.06 22.73
C ILE A 99 -2.88 10.38 22.03
N GLY A 100 -3.11 9.80 20.84
CA GLY A 100 -4.33 10.02 20.07
C GLY A 100 -4.27 9.37 18.69
N MET A 101 -5.39 9.41 17.96
CA MET A 101 -5.51 8.92 16.59
C MET A 101 -5.22 10.05 15.60
N PHE A 102 -4.02 10.06 15.03
CA PHE A 102 -3.58 11.04 14.04
C PHE A 102 -3.34 10.43 12.65
N VAL A 103 -3.34 9.10 12.55
CA VAL A 103 -3.07 8.40 11.30
C VAL A 103 -4.08 8.80 10.24
N ASN A 104 -3.59 9.22 9.08
CA ASN A 104 -4.41 9.55 7.93
C ASN A 104 -4.09 8.59 6.77
N ALA A 105 -5.11 7.88 6.31
CA ALA A 105 -5.00 6.99 5.15
C ALA A 105 -5.18 7.79 3.86
N ILE A 106 -4.21 7.68 2.96
CA ILE A 106 -4.19 8.36 1.67
C ILE A 106 -4.24 7.30 0.55
N PRO A 107 -5.17 7.41 -0.40
CA PRO A 107 -5.31 6.48 -1.53
C PRO A 107 -4.23 6.64 -2.61
#